data_AF-A0A5D0N6R2-F1
#
_entry.id   AF-A0A5D0N6R2-F1
#
_cell.length_a   1.000
_cell.length_b   1.000
_cell.length_c   1.000
_cell.angle_alpha   90.00
_cell.angle_beta   90.00
_cell.angle_gamma   90.00
#
_symmetry.space_group_name_H-M   'P 1'
#
loop_
_entity.id
_entity.type
_entity.pdbx_description
1 polymer ?
#
loop_
_entity_poly.entity_id
_entity_poly.type
_entity_poly.pdbx_seq_one_letter_code
_entity_poly.pdbx_strand_id
1 'polypeptide(L)'
;MTDAPLGPPDAPGPSDDPGPSDGPGPFDDLGAFRALAAARLGAFAHTTVPDAPGLRRAGVVLCAVEHAGVPSVILIRRAYRGRNAGQWGLPGGGLEDGETPEEAALRELREEIGLAAGPGDVLGRLDDFPATSGFAITPVVLALDDPGPLAPSADEVHSVHHVSLRRLAADDTPRWVPQPDGGRLLQMRLGPDWRVHAPTGAMLWQFREVVLLGRRARVADFVQPDWTRN
;
A
#
# COMPACT_ATOMS: atom_id res chain seq x y z
N MET A 1 44.84 -6.40 -47.44
CA MET A 1 44.14 -5.70 -46.33
C MET A 1 42.77 -6.35 -46.16
N THR A 2 42.73 -7.46 -45.41
CA THR A 2 41.57 -8.26 -44.90
C THR A 2 42.22 -9.53 -44.34
N ASP A 3 41.87 -10.15 -43.24
CA ASP A 3 40.93 -9.94 -42.13
C ASP A 3 41.54 -10.72 -40.94
N ALA A 4 41.40 -10.28 -39.69
CA ALA A 4 41.90 -11.02 -38.52
C ALA A 4 40.75 -11.23 -37.50
N PRO A 5 40.64 -12.40 -36.86
CA PRO A 5 39.42 -12.82 -36.18
C PRO A 5 39.20 -12.11 -34.83
N LEU A 6 37.94 -11.81 -34.54
CA LEU A 6 37.44 -11.32 -33.25
C LEU A 6 37.74 -12.33 -32.13
N GLY A 7 38.44 -11.87 -31.10
CA GLY A 7 38.62 -12.59 -29.83
C GLY A 7 37.31 -12.63 -29.00
N PRO A 8 37.21 -13.53 -28.01
CA PRO A 8 36.02 -13.65 -27.17
C PRO A 8 35.83 -12.42 -26.27
N PRO A 9 34.59 -12.07 -25.91
CA PRO A 9 34.32 -10.91 -25.06
C PRO A 9 34.86 -11.10 -23.64
N ASP A 10 35.44 -10.03 -23.09
CA ASP A 10 35.94 -9.94 -21.72
C ASP A 10 34.84 -10.29 -20.70
N ALA A 11 35.23 -11.05 -19.68
CA ALA A 11 34.38 -11.37 -18.55
C ALA A 11 33.97 -10.10 -17.79
N PRO A 12 32.72 -10.00 -17.29
CA PRO A 12 32.31 -8.86 -16.48
C PRO A 12 33.17 -8.78 -15.21
N GLY A 13 33.71 -7.59 -14.94
CA GLY A 13 34.45 -7.27 -13.72
C GLY A 13 33.61 -7.48 -12.45
N PRO A 14 34.26 -7.53 -11.28
CA PRO A 14 33.58 -7.81 -10.02
C PRO A 14 32.47 -6.78 -9.77
N SER A 15 31.27 -7.29 -9.48
CA SER A 15 30.13 -6.53 -9.01
C SER A 15 30.49 -5.80 -7.72
N ASP A 16 30.39 -4.47 -7.73
CA ASP A 16 30.34 -3.65 -6.52
C ASP A 16 29.03 -3.95 -5.78
N ASP A 17 29.01 -5.07 -5.06
CA ASP A 17 27.95 -5.38 -4.12
C ASP A 17 28.30 -4.65 -2.81
N PRO A 18 27.59 -3.56 -2.43
CA PRO A 18 27.85 -2.91 -1.18
C PRO A 18 27.55 -3.92 -0.06
N GLY A 19 28.58 -4.25 0.72
CA GLY A 19 28.44 -5.13 1.88
C GLY A 19 27.29 -4.70 2.81
N PRO A 20 26.80 -5.61 3.66
CA PRO A 20 25.64 -5.35 4.51
C PRO A 20 25.87 -4.06 5.31
N SER A 21 24.97 -3.08 5.14
CA SER A 21 24.98 -1.86 5.95
C SER A 21 24.79 -2.23 7.42
N ASP A 22 25.72 -1.83 8.30
CA ASP A 22 25.75 -2.15 9.74
C ASP A 22 24.58 -1.55 10.57
N GLY A 23 23.53 -1.03 9.92
CA GLY A 23 22.32 -0.48 10.57
C GLY A 23 21.12 -1.41 10.44
N PRO A 24 20.07 -1.23 11.29
CA PRO A 24 18.82 -1.94 11.14
C PRO A 24 18.24 -1.72 9.74
N GLY A 25 17.78 -2.80 9.10
CA GLY A 25 17.24 -2.73 7.75
C GLY A 25 15.93 -1.92 7.70
N PRO A 26 15.46 -1.54 6.50
CA PRO A 26 14.26 -0.73 6.31
C PRO A 26 12.95 -1.41 6.76
N PHE A 27 13.00 -2.65 7.27
CA PHE A 27 11.85 -3.34 7.84
C PHE A 27 11.93 -3.48 9.36
N ASP A 28 13.02 -3.02 9.98
CA ASP A 28 13.28 -3.05 11.42
C ASP A 28 13.28 -1.66 12.04
N ASP A 29 13.52 -0.63 11.24
CA ASP A 29 13.60 0.76 11.68
C ASP A 29 12.67 1.65 10.85
N LEU A 30 11.84 2.44 11.52
CA LEU A 30 10.83 3.27 10.86
C LEU A 30 11.48 4.45 10.11
N GLY A 31 12.60 4.99 10.61
CA GLY A 31 13.34 6.06 9.93
C GLY A 31 13.98 5.57 8.63
N ALA A 32 14.59 4.39 8.65
CA ALA A 32 15.14 3.71 7.48
C ALA A 32 14.03 3.38 6.47
N PHE A 33 12.87 2.91 6.93
CA PHE A 33 11.69 2.74 6.09
C PHE A 33 11.28 4.08 5.44
N ARG A 34 11.14 5.14 6.23
CA ARG A 34 10.71 6.47 5.78
C ARG A 34 11.61 6.98 4.65
N ALA A 35 12.93 6.91 4.83
CA ALA A 35 13.89 7.34 3.82
C ALA A 35 13.79 6.51 2.53
N LEU A 36 13.69 5.18 2.66
CA LEU A 36 13.56 4.27 1.52
C LEU A 36 12.26 4.51 0.74
N ALA A 37 11.15 4.64 1.47
CA ALA A 37 9.82 4.84 0.90
C ALA A 37 9.73 6.18 0.18
N ALA A 38 10.20 7.27 0.79
CA ALA A 38 10.24 8.59 0.16
C ALA A 38 11.05 8.58 -1.15
N ALA A 39 12.23 7.95 -1.16
CA ALA A 39 13.05 7.84 -2.37
C ALA A 39 12.34 7.06 -3.49
N ARG A 40 11.71 5.92 -3.17
CA ARG A 40 11.03 5.07 -4.15
C ARG A 40 9.75 5.70 -4.68
N LEU A 41 8.97 6.32 -3.80
CA LEU A 41 7.74 7.01 -4.18
C LEU A 41 8.03 8.30 -4.97
N GLY A 42 9.11 9.03 -4.64
CA GLY A 42 9.57 10.17 -5.42
C GLY A 42 9.98 9.81 -6.85
N ALA A 43 10.47 8.59 -7.07
CA ALA A 43 10.79 8.05 -8.40
C ALA A 43 9.61 7.32 -9.07
N PHE A 44 8.49 7.14 -8.36
CA PHE A 44 7.33 6.41 -8.86
C PHE A 44 6.30 7.38 -9.46
N ALA A 45 6.23 7.41 -10.79
CA ALA A 45 5.16 8.08 -11.50
C ALA A 45 3.85 7.27 -11.34
N HIS A 46 3.07 7.64 -10.32
CA HIS A 46 1.75 7.06 -10.08
C HIS A 46 0.81 7.37 -11.24
N THR A 47 -0.06 6.40 -11.53
CA THR A 47 -1.10 6.50 -12.56
C THR A 47 -2.40 6.95 -11.91
N THR A 48 -3.02 7.97 -12.48
CA THR A 48 -4.35 8.43 -12.04
C THR A 48 -5.43 7.85 -12.93
N VAL A 49 -6.61 7.58 -12.36
CA VAL A 49 -7.79 7.22 -13.15
C VAL A 49 -8.33 8.51 -13.78
N PRO A 50 -8.52 8.55 -15.12
CA PRO A 50 -9.09 9.72 -15.80
C PRO A 50 -10.49 10.04 -15.32
N ASP A 51 -10.83 11.33 -15.29
CA ASP A 51 -12.18 11.76 -14.91
C ASP A 51 -13.21 11.22 -15.92
N ALA A 52 -14.34 10.76 -15.38
CA ALA A 52 -15.48 10.28 -16.16
C ALA A 52 -16.79 10.66 -15.47
N PRO A 53 -17.90 10.85 -16.21
CA PRO A 53 -19.20 11.15 -15.61
C PRO A 53 -19.59 10.12 -14.54
N GLY A 54 -19.90 10.60 -13.33
CA GLY A 54 -20.29 9.75 -12.20
C GLY A 54 -19.13 9.13 -11.42
N LEU A 55 -17.87 9.33 -11.83
CA LEU A 55 -16.70 8.93 -11.06
C LEU A 55 -16.61 9.77 -9.77
N ARG A 56 -16.40 9.10 -8.63
CA ARG A 56 -16.07 9.75 -7.36
C ARG A 56 -14.63 9.47 -7.00
N ARG A 57 -14.01 10.37 -6.23
CA ARG A 57 -12.62 10.21 -5.77
C ARG A 57 -12.59 9.90 -4.28
N ALA A 58 -11.62 9.12 -3.84
CA ALA A 58 -11.38 8.81 -2.44
C ALA A 58 -9.87 8.80 -2.14
N GLY A 59 -9.50 9.24 -0.94
CA GLY A 59 -8.15 9.12 -0.39
C GLY A 59 -8.14 8.05 0.69
N VAL A 60 -7.15 7.14 0.64
CA VAL A 60 -6.95 6.13 1.70
C VAL A 60 -5.50 6.11 2.16
N VAL A 61 -5.28 5.70 3.41
CA VAL A 61 -3.99 5.79 4.09
C VAL A 61 -3.31 4.44 4.23
N LEU A 62 -2.07 4.34 3.74
CA LEU A 62 -1.08 3.35 4.16
C LEU A 62 -0.16 4.00 5.21
N CYS A 63 -0.59 3.94 6.47
CA CYS A 63 0.13 4.54 7.60
C CYS A 63 1.13 3.55 8.19
N ALA A 64 2.42 3.83 8.05
CA ALA A 64 3.47 3.12 8.76
C ALA A 64 3.75 3.76 10.13
N VAL A 65 3.75 2.95 11.17
CA VAL A 65 4.04 3.35 12.55
C VAL A 65 4.94 2.31 13.20
N GLU A 66 5.55 2.65 14.32
CA GLU A 66 6.15 1.64 15.18
C GLU A 66 5.08 0.95 16.03
N HIS A 67 5.02 -0.38 15.97
CA HIS A 67 4.09 -1.17 16.77
C HIS A 67 4.82 -2.35 17.39
N ALA A 68 4.78 -2.46 18.72
CA ALA A 68 5.49 -3.50 19.47
C ALA A 68 6.99 -3.60 19.10
N GLY A 69 7.64 -2.45 18.85
CA GLY A 69 9.06 -2.36 18.51
C GLY A 69 9.40 -2.74 17.07
N VAL A 70 8.42 -2.83 16.17
CA VAL A 70 8.65 -3.09 14.74
C VAL A 70 7.82 -2.16 13.84
N PRO A 71 8.38 -1.67 12.72
CA PRO A 71 7.63 -0.93 11.71
C PRO A 71 6.47 -1.76 11.14
N SER A 72 5.27 -1.18 11.17
CA SER A 72 4.02 -1.83 10.79
C SER A 72 3.07 -0.89 10.09
N VAL A 73 2.25 -1.41 9.17
CA VAL A 73 1.17 -0.68 8.51
C VAL A 73 -0.14 -0.91 9.26
N ILE A 74 -0.90 0.17 9.46
CA ILE A 74 -2.24 0.13 10.07
C ILE A 74 -3.29 -0.33 9.07
N LEU A 75 -4.12 -1.28 9.49
CA LEU A 75 -5.35 -1.68 8.80
C LEU A 75 -6.54 -1.60 9.76
N ILE A 76 -7.72 -1.40 9.20
CA ILE A 76 -8.97 -1.41 9.96
C ILE A 76 -9.86 -2.57 9.54
N ARG A 77 -10.63 -3.08 10.49
CA ARG A 77 -11.85 -3.82 10.24
C ARG A 77 -13.00 -2.83 10.33
N ARG A 78 -13.73 -2.63 9.23
CA ARG A 78 -14.88 -1.72 9.21
C ARG A 78 -15.98 -2.23 10.14
N ALA A 79 -16.77 -1.32 10.72
CA ALA A 79 -17.92 -1.65 11.56
C ALA A 79 -18.88 -2.61 10.84
N TYR A 80 -19.62 -3.45 11.58
CA TYR A 80 -20.57 -4.41 11.01
C TYR A 80 -21.91 -3.77 10.60
N ARG A 81 -21.89 -2.50 10.20
CA ARG A 81 -23.05 -1.74 9.73
C ARG A 81 -22.63 -0.82 8.58
N GLY A 82 -23.60 -0.44 7.76
CA GLY A 82 -23.35 0.40 6.58
C GLY A 82 -22.67 -0.37 5.44
N ARG A 83 -22.01 0.36 4.54
CA ARG A 83 -21.32 -0.21 3.37
C ARG A 83 -20.01 -0.90 3.76
N ASN A 84 -19.69 -2.00 3.07
CA ASN A 84 -18.47 -2.77 3.30
C ASN A 84 -18.35 -3.29 4.74
N ALA A 85 -19.48 -3.62 5.35
CA ALA A 85 -19.58 -4.00 6.75
C ALA A 85 -18.66 -5.19 7.06
N GLY A 86 -17.81 -5.01 8.07
CA GLY A 86 -16.84 -6.04 8.45
C GLY A 86 -15.84 -6.39 7.36
N GLN A 87 -15.55 -5.54 6.37
CA GLN A 87 -14.44 -5.77 5.44
C GLN A 87 -13.12 -5.27 6.03
N TRP A 88 -11.99 -5.84 5.57
CA TRP A 88 -10.66 -5.30 5.84
C TRP A 88 -10.42 -4.08 4.94
N GLY A 89 -9.92 -3.00 5.52
CA GLY A 89 -9.69 -1.74 4.81
C GLY A 89 -8.46 -1.00 5.29
N LEU A 90 -8.13 0.05 4.55
CA LEU A 90 -7.27 1.13 4.99
C LEU A 90 -8.16 2.25 5.53
N PRO A 91 -7.71 3.06 6.50
CA PRO A 91 -8.41 4.28 6.85
C PRO A 91 -8.58 5.18 5.63
N GLY A 92 -9.75 5.80 5.47
CA GLY A 92 -9.99 6.66 4.32
C GLY A 92 -11.43 6.70 3.82
N GLY A 93 -11.68 7.65 2.92
CA GLY A 93 -13.03 8.02 2.50
C GLY A 93 -13.05 8.90 1.26
N GLY A 94 -14.26 9.34 0.91
CA GLY A 94 -14.47 10.19 -0.26
C GLY A 94 -13.88 11.58 -0.07
N LEU A 95 -13.47 12.21 -1.18
CA LEU A 95 -13.08 13.62 -1.16
C LEU A 95 -14.32 14.49 -0.91
N GLU A 96 -14.15 15.51 -0.07
CA GLU A 96 -15.06 16.66 0.03
C GLU A 96 -14.71 17.74 -1.01
N ASP A 97 -15.59 18.73 -1.16
CA ASP A 97 -15.43 19.78 -2.17
C ASP A 97 -14.13 20.58 -1.97
N GLY A 98 -13.24 20.48 -2.96
CA GLY A 98 -11.95 21.17 -2.97
C GLY A 98 -10.80 20.40 -2.30
N GLU A 99 -11.06 19.23 -1.72
CA GLU A 99 -10.00 18.39 -1.15
C GLU A 99 -9.14 17.73 -2.23
N THR A 100 -7.85 17.64 -1.95
CA THR A 100 -6.93 16.70 -2.57
C THR A 100 -7.07 15.31 -1.93
N PRO A 101 -6.59 14.23 -2.60
CA PRO A 101 -6.60 12.90 -1.99
C PRO A 101 -5.84 12.80 -0.66
N GLU A 102 -4.75 13.55 -0.48
CA GLU A 102 -4.02 13.62 0.78
C GLU A 102 -4.83 14.28 1.88
N GLU A 103 -5.50 15.39 1.59
CA GLU A 103 -6.33 16.08 2.58
C GLU A 103 -7.46 15.17 3.07
N ALA A 104 -8.15 14.51 2.14
CA ALA A 104 -9.17 13.51 2.48
C ALA A 104 -8.58 12.37 3.32
N ALA A 105 -7.43 11.82 2.91
CA ALA A 105 -6.78 10.72 3.61
C ALA A 105 -6.35 11.12 5.04
N LEU A 106 -5.80 12.33 5.24
CA LEU A 106 -5.39 12.84 6.55
C LEU A 106 -6.60 13.17 7.44
N ARG A 107 -7.68 13.72 6.88
CA ARG A 107 -8.94 13.96 7.59
C ARG A 107 -9.53 12.65 8.12
N GLU A 108 -9.67 11.67 7.25
CA GLU A 108 -10.26 10.36 7.57
C GLU A 108 -9.39 9.57 8.56
N LEU A 109 -8.06 9.67 8.47
CA LEU A 109 -7.15 9.06 9.45
C LEU A 109 -7.43 9.58 10.87
N ARG A 110 -7.68 10.88 10.99
CA ARG A 110 -8.04 11.52 12.27
C ARG A 110 -9.44 11.14 12.71
N GLU A 111 -10.41 11.08 11.80
CA GLU A 111 -11.82 10.82 12.11
C GLU A 111 -12.10 9.35 12.45
N GLU A 112 -11.57 8.42 11.67
CA GLU A 112 -11.82 6.99 11.85
C GLU A 112 -10.99 6.38 13.00
N ILE A 113 -9.75 6.84 13.20
CA ILE A 113 -8.84 6.22 14.19
C ILE A 113 -8.10 7.18 15.13
N GLY A 114 -8.38 8.48 15.06
CA GLY A 114 -7.86 9.47 16.01
C GLY A 114 -6.42 9.91 15.78
N LEU A 115 -5.75 9.43 14.72
CA LEU A 115 -4.35 9.76 14.47
C LEU A 115 -4.21 11.08 13.72
N ALA A 116 -3.46 12.01 14.30
CA ALA A 116 -3.14 13.28 13.67
C ALA A 116 -1.87 13.14 12.83
N ALA A 117 -1.96 13.48 11.55
CA ALA A 117 -0.85 13.54 10.61
C ALA A 117 -0.95 14.84 9.82
N GLY A 118 0.19 15.36 9.37
CA GLY A 118 0.28 16.55 8.54
C GLY A 118 0.86 16.26 7.15
N PRO A 119 0.87 17.26 6.25
CA PRO A 119 1.47 17.11 4.91
C PRO A 119 2.94 16.67 4.93
N GLY A 120 3.70 16.98 5.99
CA GLY A 120 5.10 16.56 6.16
C GLY A 120 5.29 15.06 6.44
N ASP A 121 4.23 14.36 6.84
CA ASP A 121 4.26 12.92 7.11
C ASP A 121 4.02 12.09 5.84
N VAL A 122 3.53 12.72 4.78
CA VAL A 122 3.23 12.09 3.49
C VAL A 122 4.51 11.81 2.72
N LEU A 123 4.71 10.55 2.35
CA LEU A 123 5.87 10.07 1.60
C LEU A 123 5.62 9.99 0.09
N GLY A 124 4.35 9.95 -0.31
CA GLY A 124 3.93 9.94 -1.72
C GLY A 124 2.66 9.12 -1.95
N ARG A 125 2.35 8.89 -3.24
CA ARG A 125 1.15 8.18 -3.68
C ARG A 125 1.49 6.91 -4.45
N LEU A 126 0.58 5.95 -4.39
CA LEU A 126 0.53 4.80 -5.30
C LEU A 126 -0.47 5.07 -6.43
N ASP A 127 -0.65 4.11 -7.35
CA ASP A 127 -1.62 4.27 -8.44
C ASP A 127 -3.05 4.35 -7.89
N ASP A 128 -3.89 5.13 -8.57
CA ASP A 128 -5.33 5.10 -8.35
C ASP A 128 -5.87 3.69 -8.66
N PHE A 129 -6.77 3.23 -7.79
CA PHE A 129 -7.47 1.97 -7.98
C PHE A 129 -8.93 2.21 -8.43
N PRO A 130 -9.35 1.74 -9.62
CA PRO A 130 -10.73 1.88 -10.09
C PRO A 130 -11.64 0.85 -9.40
N ALA A 131 -12.23 1.23 -8.27
CA ALA A 131 -13.13 0.38 -7.52
C ALA A 131 -14.46 0.16 -8.26
N THR A 132 -15.03 -1.05 -8.19
CA THR A 132 -16.32 -1.36 -8.83
C THR A 132 -17.49 -0.55 -8.27
N SER A 133 -17.31 0.10 -7.12
CA SER A 133 -18.26 1.04 -6.51
C SER A 133 -18.34 2.41 -7.20
N GLY A 134 -17.57 2.63 -8.27
CA GLY A 134 -17.48 3.90 -8.99
C GLY A 134 -16.54 4.92 -8.32
N PHE A 135 -15.62 4.46 -7.47
CA PHE A 135 -14.58 5.29 -6.87
C PHE A 135 -13.25 5.08 -7.58
N ALA A 136 -12.52 6.15 -7.88
CA ALA A 136 -11.08 6.13 -8.06
C ALA A 136 -10.43 6.36 -6.68
N ILE A 137 -9.79 5.33 -6.13
CA ILE A 137 -9.21 5.38 -4.80
C ILE A 137 -7.71 5.63 -4.91
N THR A 138 -7.21 6.74 -4.38
CA THR A 138 -5.80 7.09 -4.35
C THR A 138 -5.17 6.65 -3.01
N PRO A 139 -4.22 5.71 -3.00
CA PRO A 139 -3.51 5.32 -1.78
C PRO A 139 -2.37 6.29 -1.49
N VAL A 140 -2.42 6.91 -0.31
CA VAL A 140 -1.43 7.85 0.22
C VAL A 140 -0.58 7.13 1.25
N VAL A 141 0.73 7.13 1.08
CA VAL A 141 1.68 6.49 1.99
C VAL A 141 2.23 7.53 2.96
N LEU A 142 2.17 7.23 4.25
CA LEU A 142 2.69 8.10 5.30
C LEU A 142 3.40 7.31 6.39
N ALA A 143 4.27 7.98 7.14
CA ALA A 143 4.93 7.39 8.31
C ALA A 143 4.83 8.35 9.51
N LEU A 144 4.49 7.81 10.69
CA LEU A 144 4.37 8.58 11.94
C LEU A 144 5.29 7.98 13.01
N ASP A 145 6.21 8.79 13.53
CA ASP A 145 7.16 8.36 14.55
C ASP A 145 6.49 8.20 15.92
N ASP A 146 5.56 9.09 16.25
CA ASP A 146 4.69 9.01 17.42
C ASP A 146 3.23 9.22 16.98
N PRO A 147 2.47 8.15 16.71
CA PRO A 147 1.07 8.28 16.34
C PRO A 147 0.20 8.76 17.52
N GLY A 148 0.70 8.73 18.76
CA GLY A 148 -0.15 8.91 19.94
C GLY A 148 -1.15 7.76 20.11
N PRO A 149 -2.16 7.93 21.00
CA PRO A 149 -3.15 6.89 21.25
C PRO A 149 -4.15 6.76 20.10
N LEU A 150 -4.44 5.52 19.70
CA LEU A 150 -5.53 5.22 18.78
C LEU A 150 -6.89 5.49 19.46
N ALA A 151 -7.78 6.18 18.75
CA ALA A 151 -9.16 6.41 19.15
C ALA A 151 -10.13 6.02 18.02
N PRO A 152 -10.42 4.71 17.84
CA PRO A 152 -11.29 4.23 16.77
C PRO A 152 -12.72 4.73 16.92
N SER A 153 -13.30 5.27 15.85
CA SER A 153 -14.73 5.60 15.78
C SER A 153 -15.56 4.33 15.84
N ALA A 154 -16.37 4.17 16.90
CA ALA A 154 -17.26 3.01 17.06
C ALA A 154 -18.34 2.90 15.95
N ASP A 155 -18.55 3.99 15.21
CA ASP A 155 -19.50 4.04 14.11
C ASP A 155 -18.96 3.41 12.83
N GLU A 156 -17.64 3.49 12.63
CA GLU A 156 -17.00 3.17 11.35
C GLU A 156 -15.94 2.07 11.45
N VAL A 157 -15.29 1.95 12.61
CA VAL A 157 -14.18 1.04 12.86
C VAL A 157 -14.53 0.05 13.96
N HIS A 158 -14.61 -1.23 13.59
CA HIS A 158 -14.78 -2.32 14.55
C HIS A 158 -13.49 -2.57 15.34
N SER A 159 -12.34 -2.54 14.67
CA SER A 159 -11.04 -2.83 15.29
C SER A 159 -9.89 -2.34 14.42
N VAL A 160 -8.80 -1.91 15.04
CA VAL A 160 -7.54 -1.51 14.40
C VAL A 160 -6.51 -2.62 14.55
N HIS A 161 -5.76 -2.89 13.48
CA HIS A 161 -4.77 -3.95 13.41
C HIS A 161 -3.48 -3.45 12.78
N HIS A 162 -2.38 -4.13 13.08
CA HIS A 162 -1.05 -3.79 12.55
C HIS A 162 -0.47 -5.00 11.82
N VAL A 163 0.14 -4.75 10.66
CA VAL A 163 0.91 -5.76 9.93
C VAL A 163 2.34 -5.27 9.75
N SER A 164 3.32 -6.04 10.21
CA SER A 164 4.72 -5.63 10.09
C SER A 164 5.16 -5.52 8.64
N LEU A 165 6.10 -4.62 8.36
CA LEU A 165 6.68 -4.49 7.02
C LEU A 165 7.32 -5.80 6.55
N ARG A 166 7.96 -6.55 7.47
CA ARG A 166 8.49 -7.89 7.19
C ARG A 166 7.42 -8.87 6.74
N ARG A 167 6.26 -8.89 7.42
CA ARG A 167 5.14 -9.75 7.03
C ARG A 167 4.58 -9.32 5.68
N LEU A 168 4.48 -8.02 5.37
CA LEU A 168 4.07 -7.56 4.03
C LEU A 168 5.08 -7.97 2.95
N ALA A 169 6.38 -7.86 3.23
CA ALA A 169 7.46 -8.16 2.29
C ALA A 169 7.64 -9.66 2.01
N ALA A 170 7.23 -10.55 2.91
CA ALA A 170 7.40 -11.99 2.76
C ALA A 170 6.75 -12.55 1.47
N ASP A 171 7.40 -13.56 0.87
CA ASP A 171 7.01 -14.10 -0.45
C ASP A 171 5.70 -14.89 -0.42
N ASP A 172 5.35 -15.48 0.72
CA ASP A 172 4.09 -16.17 0.93
C ASP A 172 2.94 -15.22 1.29
N THR A 173 3.15 -13.90 1.32
CA THR A 173 2.07 -12.93 1.56
C THR A 173 1.08 -12.84 0.40
N PRO A 174 1.49 -12.51 -0.84
CA PRO A 174 0.58 -12.55 -1.97
C PRO A 174 0.28 -14.01 -2.38
N ARG A 175 -1.00 -14.34 -2.51
CA ARG A 175 -1.46 -15.59 -3.11
C ARG A 175 -2.38 -15.29 -4.28
N TRP A 176 -2.12 -15.95 -5.40
CA TRP A 176 -3.01 -15.95 -6.56
C TRP A 176 -3.90 -17.18 -6.49
N VAL A 177 -5.21 -16.96 -6.36
CA VAL A 177 -6.21 -18.02 -6.30
C VAL A 177 -6.88 -18.13 -7.67
N PRO A 178 -6.76 -19.27 -8.37
CA PRO A 178 -7.47 -19.49 -9.63
C PRO A 178 -8.97 -19.32 -9.47
N GLN A 179 -9.62 -18.69 -10.44
CA GLN A 179 -11.06 -18.50 -10.50
C GLN A 179 -11.70 -19.40 -11.57
N PRO A 180 -12.99 -19.78 -11.41
CA PRO A 180 -13.68 -20.64 -12.38
C PRO A 180 -13.74 -20.08 -13.81
N ASP A 181 -13.68 -18.76 -13.97
CA ASP A 181 -13.68 -18.04 -15.25
C ASP A 181 -12.29 -18.01 -15.94
N GLY A 182 -11.28 -18.68 -15.37
CA GLY A 182 -9.90 -18.66 -15.84
C GLY A 182 -9.08 -17.47 -15.33
N GLY A 183 -9.70 -16.56 -14.57
CA GLY A 183 -9.03 -15.45 -13.92
C GLY A 183 -8.20 -15.88 -12.70
N ARG A 184 -7.54 -14.91 -12.08
CA ARG A 184 -6.83 -15.09 -10.81
C ARG A 184 -7.24 -13.98 -9.85
N LEU A 185 -7.58 -14.36 -8.63
CA LEU A 185 -7.87 -13.42 -7.56
C LEU A 185 -6.65 -13.26 -6.67
N LEU A 186 -6.23 -12.01 -6.46
CA LEU A 186 -5.22 -11.71 -5.45
C LEU A 186 -5.82 -11.88 -4.05
N GLN A 187 -5.07 -12.54 -3.17
CA GLN A 187 -5.30 -12.59 -1.74
C GLN A 187 -4.00 -12.23 -1.01
N MET A 188 -4.00 -11.15 -0.24
CA MET A 188 -2.94 -10.82 0.70
C MET A 188 -3.17 -11.59 2.01
N ARG A 189 -2.27 -12.50 2.36
CA ARG A 189 -2.31 -13.30 3.59
C ARG A 189 -1.43 -12.66 4.64
N LEU A 190 -2.03 -11.94 5.58
CA LEU A 190 -1.31 -11.17 6.61
C LEU A 190 -1.14 -11.96 7.93
N GLY A 191 -1.80 -13.11 8.03
CA GLY A 191 -1.75 -14.03 9.16
C GLY A 191 -2.56 -15.29 8.86
N PRO A 192 -2.65 -16.26 9.80
CA PRO A 192 -3.32 -17.54 9.58
C PRO A 192 -4.72 -17.39 8.99
N ASP A 193 -5.55 -16.51 9.58
CA ASP A 193 -6.92 -16.23 9.13
C ASP A 193 -7.16 -14.82 8.59
N TRP A 194 -6.07 -14.06 8.37
CA TRP A 194 -6.16 -12.69 7.90
C TRP A 194 -5.93 -12.61 6.40
N ARG A 195 -7.04 -12.55 5.66
CA ARG A 195 -7.06 -12.54 4.18
C ARG A 195 -7.67 -11.23 3.72
N VAL A 196 -6.92 -10.48 2.91
CA VAL A 196 -7.35 -9.19 2.37
C VAL A 196 -7.40 -9.27 0.85
N HIS A 197 -8.53 -8.86 0.27
CA HIS A 197 -8.78 -8.87 -1.17
C HIS A 197 -8.85 -7.45 -1.72
N ALA A 198 -8.85 -7.28 -3.04
CA ALA A 198 -9.01 -5.98 -3.67
C ALA A 198 -10.36 -5.32 -3.26
N PRO A 199 -10.42 -3.98 -3.11
CA PRO A 199 -9.39 -2.99 -3.48
C PRO A 199 -8.17 -2.96 -2.54
N THR A 200 -8.37 -3.08 -1.22
CA THR A 200 -7.32 -2.98 -0.20
C THR A 200 -6.14 -3.93 -0.44
N GLY A 201 -6.41 -5.18 -0.80
CA GLY A 201 -5.37 -6.17 -1.08
C GLY A 201 -4.48 -5.78 -2.26
N ALA A 202 -5.04 -5.16 -3.30
CA ALA A 202 -4.27 -4.70 -4.46
C ALA A 202 -3.35 -3.53 -4.09
N MET A 203 -3.84 -2.60 -3.26
CA MET A 203 -3.05 -1.47 -2.75
C MET A 203 -1.89 -1.94 -1.86
N LEU A 204 -2.16 -2.90 -0.95
CA LEU A 204 -1.12 -3.52 -0.12
C LEU A 204 -0.09 -4.27 -0.96
N TRP A 205 -0.53 -4.95 -2.03
CA TRP A 205 0.38 -5.60 -2.97
C TRP A 205 1.25 -4.58 -3.70
N GLN A 206 0.69 -3.49 -4.22
CA GLN A 206 1.51 -2.47 -4.89
C GLN A 206 2.47 -1.78 -3.92
N PHE A 207 2.03 -1.48 -2.70
CA PHE A 207 2.90 -0.99 -1.64
C PHE A 207 4.08 -1.94 -1.41
N ARG A 208 3.82 -3.24 -1.28
CA ARG A 208 4.87 -4.26 -1.19
C ARG A 208 5.83 -4.20 -2.38
N GLU A 209 5.30 -4.27 -3.60
CA GLU A 209 6.12 -4.33 -4.81
C GLU A 209 6.97 -3.07 -5.00
N VAL A 210 6.35 -1.90 -4.95
CA VAL A 210 6.99 -0.61 -5.24
C VAL A 210 7.82 -0.13 -4.06
N VAL A 211 7.21 -0.06 -2.87
CA VAL A 211 7.80 0.62 -1.72
C VAL A 211 8.75 -0.30 -0.95
N LEU A 212 8.37 -1.57 -0.73
CA LEU A 212 9.20 -2.49 0.07
C LEU A 212 10.25 -3.22 -0.77
N LEU A 213 9.91 -3.61 -2.00
CA LEU A 213 10.79 -4.42 -2.85
C LEU A 213 11.44 -3.66 -4.01
N GLY A 214 11.06 -2.40 -4.26
CA GLY A 214 11.65 -1.58 -5.32
C GLY A 214 11.35 -2.08 -6.74
N ARG A 215 10.27 -2.85 -6.92
CA ARG A 215 9.83 -3.41 -8.19
C ARG A 215 8.82 -2.50 -8.88
N ARG A 216 8.73 -2.60 -10.20
CA ARG A 216 7.67 -1.93 -10.98
C ARG A 216 6.40 -2.77 -10.91
N ALA A 217 5.30 -2.16 -10.47
CA ALA A 217 4.00 -2.81 -10.36
C ALA A 217 2.86 -1.81 -10.61
N ARG A 218 1.78 -2.27 -11.25
CA ARG A 218 0.57 -1.52 -11.58
C ARG A 218 -0.66 -2.32 -11.12
N VAL A 219 -1.75 -1.64 -10.75
CA VAL A 219 -2.93 -2.27 -10.12
C VAL A 219 -4.25 -2.11 -10.87
N ALA A 220 -4.27 -1.36 -11.99
CA ALA A 220 -5.51 -1.06 -12.72
C ALA A 220 -6.29 -2.33 -13.15
N ASP A 221 -5.60 -3.44 -13.42
CA ASP A 221 -6.20 -4.67 -13.96
C ASP A 221 -6.56 -5.71 -12.88
N PHE A 222 -6.49 -5.37 -11.58
CA PHE A 222 -6.76 -6.33 -10.51
C PHE A 222 -8.25 -6.59 -10.33
N VAL A 223 -8.63 -7.87 -10.33
CA VAL A 223 -10.02 -8.33 -10.13
C VAL A 223 -10.45 -8.13 -8.68
N GLN A 224 -11.61 -7.47 -8.49
CA GLN A 224 -12.31 -7.38 -7.21
C GLN A 224 -13.28 -8.56 -7.04
N PRO A 225 -13.28 -9.27 -5.90
CA PRO A 225 -14.24 -10.35 -5.68
C PRO A 225 -15.69 -9.84 -5.70
N ASP A 226 -16.59 -10.60 -6.29
CA ASP A 226 -17.99 -10.18 -6.44
C ASP A 226 -18.73 -10.00 -5.11
N TRP A 227 -18.28 -10.65 -4.04
CA TRP A 227 -18.89 -10.58 -2.71
C TRP A 227 -18.45 -9.36 -1.90
N THR A 228 -17.46 -8.58 -2.35
CA THR A 228 -17.14 -7.28 -1.72
C THR A 228 -18.08 -6.16 -2.19
N ARG A 229 -19.04 -6.46 -3.09
CA ARG A 229 -19.90 -5.49 -3.77
C ARG A 229 -21.13 -5.02 -2.97
N ASN A 230 -21.40 -5.59 -1.80
CA ASN A 230 -22.62 -5.33 -1.00
C ASN A 230 -22.33 -4.53 0.28
#